data_AF-A0A183N1R8-F1
#
_entry.id   AF-A0A183N1R8-F1
#
_cell.length_a   1.000
_cell.length_b   1.000
_cell.length_c   1.000
_cell.angle_alpha   90.00
_cell.angle_beta   90.00
_cell.angle_gamma   90.00
#
_symmetry.space_group_name_H-M   'P 1'
#
loop_
_entity.id
_entity.type
_entity.pdbx_description
1 polymer ?
#
loop_
_entity_poly.entity_id
_entity_poly.type
_entity_poly.pdbx_seq_one_letter_code
_entity_poly.pdbx_strand_id
1 'polypeptide(L)'
;MWETGKTSQIATEMRRYNLAVLGISETHWTQAGQQRLATGEMLLNSGHEEDNAPNTQGVALMLSKVARNALVEWESHGSRIIKASFKTKEEGILMNIIQCYAPTNDSNDDIKHRFYERLQSIIEKFPRKNLTILNGDLNAKVETDNTGYEDIMERLGLAAREGNMKQLHDTTKKLAGKYSKPERPVKDKEGKPITEIQQQQNRWVEYFEELLNRSAPMNPPDIKAAHTDLPVDVNPPTTEEIRMAIRQTKSAKAAGPDNIPAEALKSDIKVTTNMLHLLFRKI
;
A
#
# COMPACT_ATOMS: atom_id res chain seq x y z
N MET A 1 6.88 19.15 -1.12
CA MET A 1 5.44 19.44 -1.34
C MET A 1 4.84 18.23 -2.06
N TRP A 2 3.82 17.62 -1.44
CA TRP A 2 3.20 16.36 -1.85
C TRP A 2 2.62 16.47 -3.27
N GLU A 3 3.03 15.60 -4.21
CA GLU A 3 2.40 15.55 -5.55
C GLU A 3 0.94 15.09 -5.41
N THR A 4 0.06 16.06 -5.19
CA THR A 4 -1.34 15.84 -4.78
C THR A 4 -2.13 15.04 -5.83
N GLY A 5 -1.69 15.09 -7.10
CA GLY A 5 -2.25 14.31 -8.20
C GLY A 5 -2.03 12.80 -8.09
N LYS A 6 -0.81 12.34 -7.79
CA LYS A 6 -0.52 10.88 -7.65
C LYS A 6 -1.25 10.29 -6.45
N THR A 7 -1.29 11.01 -5.34
CA THR A 7 -2.01 10.56 -4.14
C THR A 7 -3.52 10.46 -4.39
N SER A 8 -4.08 11.33 -5.21
CA SER A 8 -5.50 11.29 -5.62
C SER A 8 -5.82 10.10 -6.56
N GLN A 9 -4.89 9.76 -7.46
CA GLN A 9 -5.00 8.56 -8.29
C GLN A 9 -4.96 7.28 -7.43
N ILE A 10 -4.01 7.20 -6.50
CA ILE A 10 -3.90 6.06 -5.57
C ILE A 10 -5.17 5.94 -4.72
N ALA A 11 -5.73 7.05 -4.22
CA ALA A 11 -6.99 7.04 -3.50
C ALA A 11 -8.16 6.57 -4.38
N THR A 12 -8.14 6.87 -5.67
CA THR A 12 -9.15 6.40 -6.63
C THR A 12 -9.07 4.90 -6.84
N GLU A 13 -7.86 4.34 -7.03
CA GLU A 13 -7.67 2.90 -7.13
C GLU A 13 -8.02 2.17 -5.82
N MET A 14 -7.64 2.76 -4.67
CA MET A 14 -8.04 2.25 -3.35
C MET A 14 -9.56 2.10 -3.23
N ARG A 15 -10.32 3.11 -3.70
CA ARG A 15 -11.79 3.05 -3.74
C ARG A 15 -12.31 2.05 -4.77
N ARG A 16 -11.71 2.00 -5.96
CA ARG A 16 -12.09 1.08 -7.04
C ARG A 16 -11.99 -0.39 -6.60
N TYR A 17 -10.94 -0.74 -5.88
CA TYR A 17 -10.74 -2.09 -5.33
C TYR A 17 -11.37 -2.29 -3.94
N ASN A 18 -12.10 -1.30 -3.42
CA ASN A 18 -12.76 -1.33 -2.12
C ASN A 18 -11.81 -1.70 -0.97
N LEU A 19 -10.58 -1.18 -1.01
CA LEU A 19 -9.55 -1.47 -0.01
C LEU A 19 -9.74 -0.58 1.22
N ALA A 20 -9.66 -1.18 2.41
CA ALA A 20 -9.71 -0.44 3.66
C ALA A 20 -8.36 0.18 4.05
N VAL A 21 -7.27 -0.53 3.76
CA VAL A 21 -5.88 -0.13 3.99
C VAL A 21 -5.07 -0.51 2.76
N LEU A 22 -4.23 0.41 2.28
CA LEU A 22 -3.33 0.22 1.16
C LEU A 22 -1.89 0.55 1.57
N GLY A 23 -0.99 -0.41 1.44
CA GLY A 23 0.45 -0.21 1.63
C GLY A 23 1.11 0.30 0.36
N ILE A 24 2.01 1.28 0.51
CA ILE A 24 2.75 1.91 -0.59
C ILE A 24 4.24 1.85 -0.25
N SER A 25 5.04 1.43 -1.21
CA SER A 25 6.50 1.44 -1.14
C SER A 25 7.07 2.45 -2.13
N GLU A 26 8.32 2.88 -1.91
CA GLU A 26 9.05 3.83 -2.76
C GLU A 26 8.33 5.18 -2.90
N THR A 27 7.79 5.70 -1.79
CA THR A 27 7.08 6.99 -1.80
C THR A 27 8.01 8.17 -2.11
N HIS A 28 9.32 8.01 -1.85
CA HIS A 28 10.34 9.06 -1.97
C HIS A 28 10.03 10.29 -1.11
N TRP A 29 9.19 10.14 -0.09
CA TRP A 29 8.88 11.22 0.84
C TRP A 29 9.93 11.27 1.95
N THR A 30 10.25 12.48 2.38
CA THR A 30 11.07 12.74 3.56
C THR A 30 10.19 12.87 4.79
N GLN A 31 10.80 12.62 5.95
CA GLN A 31 10.21 12.70 7.28
C GLN A 31 9.05 11.73 7.50
N ALA A 32 8.73 11.49 8.77
CA ALA A 32 7.52 10.78 9.15
C ALA A 32 6.38 11.78 9.32
N GLY A 33 5.19 11.41 8.87
CA GLY A 33 4.05 12.31 8.91
C GLY A 33 2.72 11.65 8.67
N GLN A 34 1.68 12.44 8.82
CA GLN A 34 0.33 12.06 8.45
C GLN A 34 -0.37 13.21 7.74
N GLN A 35 -1.13 12.88 6.72
CA GLN A 35 -1.90 13.84 5.95
C GLN A 35 -3.28 13.28 5.65
N ARG A 36 -4.31 14.11 5.83
CA ARG A 36 -5.65 13.80 5.36
C ARG A 36 -5.83 14.35 3.95
N LEU A 37 -6.28 13.50 3.04
CA LEU A 37 -6.62 13.92 1.67
C LEU A 37 -7.98 14.61 1.65
N ALA A 38 -8.20 15.48 0.67
CA ALA A 38 -9.49 16.15 0.46
C ALA A 38 -10.65 15.14 0.27
N THR A 39 -10.36 13.99 -0.33
CA THR A 39 -11.29 12.87 -0.53
C THR A 39 -11.64 12.11 0.76
N GLY A 40 -10.87 12.34 1.83
CA GLY A 40 -11.16 11.92 3.20
C GLY A 40 -10.36 10.72 3.71
N GLU A 41 -9.60 10.06 2.84
CA GLU A 41 -8.57 9.08 3.20
C GLU A 41 -7.46 9.73 4.04
N MET A 42 -6.82 8.94 4.88
CA MET A 42 -5.65 9.35 5.67
C MET A 42 -4.42 8.64 5.14
N LEU A 43 -3.35 9.39 4.94
CA LEU A 43 -2.06 8.89 4.52
C LEU A 43 -1.10 9.00 5.71
N LEU A 44 -0.48 7.90 6.08
CA LEU A 44 0.60 7.83 7.06
C LEU A 44 1.88 7.53 6.30
N ASN A 45 2.95 8.27 6.53
CA ASN A 45 4.20 8.04 5.83
C ASN A 45 5.40 7.95 6.77
N SER A 46 6.38 7.18 6.30
CA SER A 46 7.71 7.15 6.86
C SER A 46 8.73 7.38 5.75
N GLY A 47 9.59 8.36 5.97
CA GLY A 47 10.63 8.82 5.06
C GLY A 47 11.97 8.97 5.77
N HIS A 48 13.00 9.45 5.05
CA HIS A 48 14.27 9.80 5.69
C HIS A 48 14.10 11.00 6.62
N GLU A 49 14.66 10.93 7.83
CA GLU A 49 14.57 12.01 8.84
C GLU A 49 15.45 13.22 8.48
N GLU A 50 16.52 13.03 7.72
CA GLU A 50 17.45 14.09 7.33
C GLU A 50 16.92 14.90 6.14
N ASP A 51 16.90 16.23 6.27
CA ASP A 51 16.39 17.17 5.25
C ASP A 51 17.17 17.13 3.91
N ASN A 52 18.39 16.58 3.91
CA ASN A 52 19.27 16.45 2.74
C ASN A 52 19.47 15.00 2.27
N ALA A 53 18.72 14.04 2.83
CA ALA A 53 18.81 12.66 2.39
C ALA A 53 18.36 12.53 0.93
N PRO A 54 18.99 11.66 0.13
CA PRO A 54 18.50 11.37 -1.22
C PRO A 54 17.06 10.87 -1.13
N ASN A 55 16.14 11.47 -1.90
CA ASN A 55 14.72 11.10 -2.04
C ASN A 55 14.59 9.70 -2.67
N THR A 56 15.06 8.70 -1.95
CA THR A 56 15.18 7.30 -2.28
C THR A 56 14.58 6.59 -1.07
N GLN A 57 13.84 5.49 -1.27
CA GLN A 57 13.08 4.81 -0.18
C GLN A 57 11.76 5.53 0.18
N GLY A 58 11.21 5.22 1.35
CA GLY A 58 9.93 5.72 1.82
C GLY A 58 8.82 4.67 1.73
N VAL A 59 8.02 4.58 2.79
CA VAL A 59 6.84 3.73 2.85
C VAL A 59 5.65 4.53 3.36
N ALA A 60 4.45 4.14 2.95
CA ALA A 60 3.22 4.74 3.45
C ALA A 60 2.08 3.75 3.59
N LEU A 61 1.13 4.10 4.43
CA LEU A 61 -0.17 3.46 4.54
C LEU A 61 -1.23 4.48 4.18
N MET A 62 -2.05 4.18 3.17
CA MET A 62 -3.28 4.92 2.89
C MET A 62 -4.45 4.19 3.53
N LEU A 63 -5.25 4.93 4.28
CA LEU A 63 -6.35 4.46 5.10
C LEU A 63 -7.65 5.06 4.58
N SER A 64 -8.63 4.20 4.33
CA SER A 64 -10.01 4.61 4.11
C SER A 64 -10.55 5.34 5.35
N LYS A 65 -11.68 6.05 5.20
CA LYS A 65 -12.37 6.68 6.33
C LYS A 65 -12.67 5.67 7.45
N VAL A 66 -13.00 4.43 7.10
CA VAL A 66 -13.29 3.34 8.05
C VAL A 66 -12.03 2.93 8.81
N ALA A 67 -10.96 2.58 8.08
CA ALA A 67 -9.70 2.16 8.71
C ALA A 67 -9.08 3.27 9.57
N ARG A 68 -9.16 4.53 9.11
CA ARG A 68 -8.73 5.69 9.89
C ARG A 68 -9.46 5.79 11.23
N ASN A 69 -10.77 5.61 11.25
CA ASN A 69 -11.53 5.68 12.50
C ASN A 69 -11.22 4.51 13.44
N ALA A 70 -10.70 3.41 12.91
CA ALA A 70 -10.23 2.27 13.69
C ALA A 70 -8.75 2.41 14.10
N LEU A 71 -8.00 3.37 13.57
CA LEU A 71 -6.59 3.56 13.89
C LEU A 71 -6.43 3.95 15.37
N VAL A 72 -5.62 3.19 16.09
CA VAL A 72 -5.27 3.45 17.50
C VAL A 72 -3.99 4.25 17.57
N GLU A 73 -2.96 3.78 16.87
CA GLU A 73 -1.63 4.37 16.86
C GLU A 73 -0.89 3.96 15.59
N TRP A 74 0.14 4.74 15.24
CA TRP A 74 1.08 4.36 14.20
C TRP A 74 2.47 4.87 14.56
N GLU A 75 3.49 4.18 14.07
CA GLU A 75 4.89 4.46 14.36
C GLU A 75 5.72 4.33 13.08
N SER A 76 6.66 5.26 12.90
CA SER A 76 7.74 5.14 11.93
C SER A 76 8.94 4.45 12.57
N HIS A 77 9.57 3.54 11.82
CA HIS A 77 10.80 2.88 12.21
C HIS A 77 11.86 3.06 11.11
N GLY A 78 12.24 4.32 10.89
CA GLY A 78 13.10 4.74 9.78
C GLY A 78 12.36 4.74 8.44
N SER A 79 13.06 5.12 7.37
CA SER A 79 12.49 5.36 6.03
C SER A 79 11.85 4.14 5.34
N ARG A 80 12.02 2.94 5.89
CA ARG A 80 11.65 1.67 5.23
C ARG A 80 10.59 0.86 5.95
N ILE A 81 10.18 1.25 7.17
CA ILE A 81 9.21 0.51 7.96
C ILE A 81 8.23 1.50 8.59
N ILE A 82 6.94 1.26 8.38
CA ILE A 82 5.86 1.93 9.10
C ILE A 82 4.92 0.87 9.67
N LYS A 83 4.49 1.09 10.91
CA LYS A 83 3.58 0.23 11.65
C LYS A 83 2.32 1.02 11.98
N ALA A 84 1.16 0.39 11.88
CA ALA A 84 -0.10 0.94 12.36
C ALA A 84 -0.92 -0.13 13.11
N SER A 85 -1.49 0.25 14.25
CA SER A 85 -2.34 -0.60 15.09
C SER A 85 -3.79 -0.13 14.98
N PHE A 86 -4.71 -1.05 14.74
CA PHE A 86 -6.12 -0.79 14.54
C PHE A 86 -6.98 -1.54 15.56
N LYS A 87 -7.99 -0.85 16.09
CA LYS A 87 -9.02 -1.44 16.93
C LYS A 87 -9.85 -2.39 16.07
N THR A 88 -9.99 -3.62 16.53
CA THR A 88 -10.92 -4.56 15.91
C THR A 88 -12.27 -4.52 16.62
N LYS A 89 -13.26 -5.21 16.05
CA LYS A 89 -14.57 -5.37 16.69
C LYS A 89 -14.50 -6.29 17.92
N GLU A 90 -13.46 -7.14 18.01
CA GLU A 90 -13.21 -7.98 19.17
C GLU A 90 -12.50 -7.18 20.26
N GLU A 91 -13.12 -7.11 21.44
CA GLU A 91 -12.60 -6.33 22.55
C GLU A 91 -11.24 -6.88 23.02
N GLY A 92 -10.25 -5.98 23.14
CA GLY A 92 -8.91 -6.34 23.58
C GLY A 92 -8.03 -7.04 22.53
N ILE A 93 -8.49 -7.17 21.27
CA ILE A 93 -7.69 -7.62 20.13
C ILE A 93 -7.44 -6.44 19.18
N LEU A 94 -6.17 -6.16 18.91
CA LEU A 94 -5.76 -5.20 17.88
C LEU A 94 -5.33 -5.93 16.60
N MET A 95 -5.48 -5.25 15.48
CA MET A 95 -4.87 -5.62 14.20
C MET A 95 -3.68 -4.71 13.96
N ASN A 96 -2.49 -5.27 13.89
CA ASN A 96 -1.27 -4.55 13.55
C ASN A 96 -0.96 -4.78 12.07
N ILE A 97 -0.66 -3.71 11.35
CA ILE A 97 -0.20 -3.76 9.96
C ILE A 97 1.19 -3.15 9.93
N ILE A 98 2.16 -3.90 9.41
CA ILE A 98 3.49 -3.40 9.10
C ILE A 98 3.58 -3.27 7.59
N GLN A 99 3.87 -2.08 7.08
CA GLN A 99 4.31 -1.87 5.70
C GLN A 99 5.81 -1.66 5.68
N CYS A 100 6.51 -2.42 4.86
CA CYS A 100 7.95 -2.31 4.75
C CYS A 100 8.47 -2.37 3.31
N TYR A 101 9.67 -1.81 3.11
CA TYR A 101 10.40 -1.85 1.86
C TYR A 101 11.86 -2.22 2.13
N ALA A 102 12.17 -3.51 2.00
CA ALA A 102 13.47 -4.05 2.31
C ALA A 102 14.56 -3.53 1.35
N PRO A 103 15.83 -3.46 1.79
CA PRO A 103 16.96 -3.18 0.90
C PRO A 103 17.00 -4.15 -0.28
N THR A 104 17.52 -3.69 -1.42
CA THR A 104 17.68 -4.51 -2.63
C THR A 104 18.72 -5.60 -2.43
N ASN A 105 18.72 -6.61 -3.31
CA ASN A 105 19.70 -7.70 -3.27
C ASN A 105 21.16 -7.22 -3.41
N ASP A 106 21.39 -6.12 -4.13
CA ASP A 106 22.73 -5.53 -4.31
C ASP A 106 23.16 -4.66 -3.12
N SER A 107 22.29 -4.46 -2.12
CA SER A 107 22.63 -3.75 -0.90
C SER A 107 23.60 -4.56 -0.04
N ASN A 108 24.49 -3.87 0.70
CA ASN A 108 25.40 -4.49 1.65
C ASN A 108 24.63 -5.36 2.67
N ASP A 109 25.15 -6.54 2.97
CA ASP A 109 24.55 -7.51 3.88
C ASP A 109 24.36 -6.95 5.29
N ASP A 110 25.23 -6.04 5.76
CA ASP A 110 25.05 -5.34 7.04
C ASP A 110 23.77 -4.49 7.07
N ILE A 111 23.42 -3.87 5.94
CA ILE A 111 22.21 -3.04 5.81
C ILE A 111 20.98 -3.95 5.81
N LYS A 112 21.04 -5.08 5.10
CA LYS A 112 19.98 -6.09 5.08
C LYS A 112 19.76 -6.66 6.48
N HIS A 113 20.83 -7.11 7.13
CA HIS A 113 20.77 -7.71 8.45
C HIS A 113 20.17 -6.74 9.47
N ARG A 114 20.64 -5.48 9.49
CA ARG A 114 20.07 -4.42 10.35
C ARG A 114 18.59 -4.19 10.10
N PHE A 115 18.15 -4.23 8.83
CA PHE A 115 16.74 -4.08 8.49
C PHE A 115 15.90 -5.25 9.02
N TYR A 116 16.34 -6.49 8.81
CA TYR A 116 15.62 -7.68 9.26
C TYR A 116 15.58 -7.81 10.79
N GLU A 117 16.69 -7.53 11.48
CA GLU A 117 16.74 -7.45 12.94
C GLU A 117 15.75 -6.40 13.49
N ARG A 118 15.71 -5.22 12.87
CA ARG A 118 14.75 -4.18 13.25
C ARG A 118 13.32 -4.65 13.02
N LEU A 119 13.01 -5.24 11.87
CA LEU A 119 11.69 -5.76 11.56
C LEU A 119 11.25 -6.85 12.55
N GLN A 120 12.13 -7.80 12.86
CA GLN A 120 11.89 -8.86 13.83
C GLN A 120 11.60 -8.28 15.21
N SER A 121 12.40 -7.30 15.68
CA SER A 121 12.18 -6.65 16.97
C SER A 121 10.83 -5.94 17.08
N ILE A 122 10.26 -5.46 15.97
CA ILE A 122 8.93 -4.83 15.94
C ILE A 122 7.84 -5.90 16.07
N ILE A 123 7.98 -7.01 15.34
CA ILE A 123 7.01 -8.12 15.36
C ILE A 123 6.97 -8.77 16.75
N GLU A 124 8.13 -8.99 17.38
CA GLU A 124 8.24 -9.62 18.70
C GLU A 124 7.59 -8.81 19.83
N LYS A 125 7.48 -7.48 19.66
CA LYS A 125 6.79 -6.60 20.62
C LYS A 125 5.27 -6.78 20.61
N PHE A 126 4.69 -7.41 19.59
CA PHE A 126 3.25 -7.57 19.52
C PHE A 126 2.73 -8.68 20.43
N PRO A 127 1.66 -8.43 21.21
CA PRO A 127 0.97 -9.48 21.93
C PRO A 127 0.49 -10.57 20.96
N ARG A 128 0.77 -11.84 21.27
CA ARG A 128 0.38 -12.99 20.42
C ARG A 128 -1.13 -13.10 20.14
N LYS A 129 -1.97 -12.47 20.97
CA LYS A 129 -3.43 -12.40 20.78
C LYS A 129 -3.85 -11.44 19.66
N ASN A 130 -2.98 -10.48 19.29
CA ASN A 130 -3.27 -9.49 18.26
C ASN A 130 -2.99 -10.08 16.88
N LEU A 131 -3.82 -9.71 15.90
CA LEU A 131 -3.58 -10.08 14.52
C LEU A 131 -2.45 -9.22 13.96
N THR A 132 -1.41 -9.82 13.39
CA THR A 132 -0.31 -9.08 12.75
C THR A 132 -0.25 -9.42 11.28
N ILE A 133 -0.28 -8.39 10.43
CA ILE A 133 -0.15 -8.48 8.98
C ILE A 133 1.15 -7.78 8.60
N LEU A 134 2.08 -8.54 8.01
CA LEU A 134 3.28 -8.00 7.39
C LEU A 134 3.02 -7.82 5.89
N ASN A 135 3.16 -6.59 5.41
CA ASN A 135 2.93 -6.19 4.04
C ASN A 135 4.13 -5.43 3.48
N GLY A 136 4.20 -5.37 2.16
CA GLY A 136 5.21 -4.62 1.43
C GLY A 136 6.17 -5.51 0.67
N ASP A 137 7.28 -4.92 0.25
CA ASP A 137 8.25 -5.59 -0.60
C ASP A 137 9.49 -5.94 0.21
N LEU A 138 9.68 -7.25 0.41
CA LEU A 138 10.79 -7.78 1.20
C LEU A 138 12.06 -7.95 0.37
N ASN A 139 12.04 -7.76 -0.95
CA ASN A 139 13.19 -7.97 -1.84
C ASN A 139 13.93 -9.31 -1.59
N ALA A 140 13.25 -10.27 -0.96
CA ALA A 140 13.81 -11.54 -0.54
C ALA A 140 13.46 -12.58 -1.59
N LYS A 141 14.48 -13.25 -2.11
CA LYS A 141 14.26 -14.48 -2.87
C LYS A 141 14.13 -15.61 -1.86
N VAL A 142 12.94 -16.21 -1.78
CA VAL A 142 12.71 -17.41 -0.98
C VAL A 142 13.38 -18.58 -1.72
N GLU A 143 14.61 -18.89 -1.28
CA GLU A 143 15.51 -19.96 -1.71
C GLU A 143 16.00 -19.96 -3.17
N THR A 144 17.24 -20.43 -3.33
CA THR A 144 17.92 -20.69 -4.61
C THR A 144 18.05 -22.17 -4.90
N ASP A 145 17.62 -23.05 -4.00
CA ASP A 145 17.50 -24.48 -4.31
C ASP A 145 16.09 -24.77 -4.81
N ASN A 146 15.80 -24.27 -6.01
CA ASN A 146 14.56 -24.59 -6.74
C ASN A 146 14.62 -25.97 -7.40
N THR A 147 15.72 -26.72 -7.20
CA THR A 147 15.99 -28.00 -7.84
C THR A 147 14.87 -28.99 -7.49
N GLY A 148 13.96 -29.23 -8.44
CA GLY A 148 12.79 -30.11 -8.27
C GLY A 148 11.44 -29.41 -8.03
N TYR A 149 11.41 -28.07 -7.96
CA TYR A 149 10.19 -27.27 -7.78
C TYR A 149 9.89 -26.31 -8.95
N GLU A 150 10.61 -26.44 -10.07
CA GLU A 150 10.52 -25.56 -11.23
C GLU A 150 9.10 -25.53 -11.84
N ASP A 151 8.48 -26.71 -12.02
CA ASP A 151 7.10 -26.84 -12.51
C ASP A 151 6.09 -26.15 -11.57
N ILE A 152 6.35 -26.19 -10.26
CA ILE A 152 5.46 -25.59 -9.25
C ILE A 152 5.58 -24.06 -9.27
N MET A 153 6.80 -23.53 -9.44
CA MET A 153 7.06 -22.09 -9.56
C MET A 153 6.51 -21.51 -10.88
N GLU A 154 6.63 -22.23 -11.99
CA GLU A 154 6.06 -21.84 -13.28
C GLU A 154 4.53 -21.76 -13.23
N ARG A 155 3.89 -22.77 -12.63
CA ARG A 155 2.43 -22.80 -12.44
C ARG A 155 1.92 -21.73 -11.49
N LEU A 156 2.70 -21.36 -10.47
CA LEU A 156 2.42 -20.20 -9.61
C LEU A 156 2.47 -18.89 -10.41
N GLY A 157 3.51 -18.71 -11.22
CA GLY A 157 3.66 -17.54 -12.08
C GLY A 157 2.53 -17.40 -13.11
N LEU A 158 2.10 -18.50 -13.73
CA LEU A 158 0.95 -18.55 -14.65
C LEU A 158 -0.36 -18.23 -13.95
N ALA A 159 -0.64 -18.88 -12.80
CA ALA A 159 -1.86 -18.64 -12.04
C ALA A 159 -1.96 -17.18 -11.54
N ALA A 160 -0.83 -16.57 -11.17
CA ALA A 160 -0.77 -15.16 -10.81
C ALA A 160 -1.08 -14.24 -12.00
N ARG A 161 -0.53 -14.54 -13.19
CA ARG A 161 -0.78 -13.77 -14.43
C ARG A 161 -2.22 -13.88 -14.92
N GLU A 162 -2.84 -15.04 -14.73
CA GLU A 162 -4.22 -15.32 -15.13
C GLU A 162 -5.25 -14.90 -14.07
N GLY A 163 -4.80 -14.41 -12.90
CA GLY A 163 -5.68 -14.03 -11.79
C GLY A 163 -6.39 -15.20 -11.12
N ASN A 164 -5.92 -16.44 -11.31
CA ASN A 164 -6.53 -17.65 -10.78
C ASN A 164 -6.11 -17.89 -9.32
N MET A 165 -6.78 -17.16 -8.42
CA MET A 165 -6.48 -17.15 -6.98
C MET A 165 -6.59 -18.53 -6.31
N LYS A 166 -7.47 -19.41 -6.82
CA LYS A 166 -7.66 -20.76 -6.29
C LYS A 166 -6.43 -21.62 -6.54
N GLN A 167 -5.95 -21.62 -7.79
CA GLN A 167 -4.76 -22.37 -8.18
C GLN A 167 -3.50 -21.83 -7.50
N LEU A 168 -3.41 -20.51 -7.33
CA LEU A 168 -2.34 -19.88 -6.57
C LEU A 168 -2.33 -20.36 -5.12
N HIS A 169 -3.46 -20.28 -4.42
CA HIS A 169 -3.62 -20.75 -3.04
C HIS A 169 -3.27 -22.25 -2.89
N ASP A 170 -3.78 -23.11 -3.76
CA ASP A 170 -3.54 -24.55 -3.69
C ASP A 170 -2.07 -24.92 -3.94
N THR A 171 -1.40 -24.17 -4.80
CA THR A 171 0.03 -24.37 -5.11
C THR A 171 0.92 -23.86 -3.98
N THR A 172 0.60 -22.69 -3.40
CA THR A 172 1.26 -22.18 -2.19
C THR A 172 1.06 -23.11 -0.99
N LYS A 173 -0.13 -23.71 -0.83
CA LYS A 173 -0.41 -24.68 0.23
C LYS A 173 0.40 -25.96 0.10
N LYS A 174 0.70 -26.40 -1.13
CA LYS A 174 1.58 -27.57 -1.38
C LYS A 174 3.04 -27.26 -1.02
N LEU A 175 3.50 -26.02 -1.22
CA LEU A 175 4.85 -25.57 -0.86
C LEU A 175 5.04 -25.41 0.65
N ALA A 176 4.03 -24.95 1.38
CA ALA A 176 4.16 -24.55 2.79
C ALA A 176 4.40 -25.71 3.79
N GLY A 177 4.41 -26.97 3.36
CA GLY A 177 4.52 -28.14 4.26
C GLY A 177 3.32 -28.30 5.22
N LYS A 178 3.31 -29.40 6.01
CA LYS A 178 2.20 -29.69 6.92
C LYS A 178 2.29 -28.88 8.21
N TYR A 179 1.71 -27.69 8.21
CA TYR A 179 1.34 -26.99 9.45
C TYR A 179 0.02 -27.57 9.99
N SER A 180 0.06 -28.18 11.18
CA SER A 180 -1.13 -28.68 11.89
C SER A 180 -1.77 -27.54 12.69
N LYS A 181 -2.82 -26.90 12.15
CA LYS A 181 -3.70 -26.01 12.93
C LYS A 181 -4.61 -26.84 13.84
N PRO A 182 -4.93 -26.38 15.07
CA PRO A 182 -6.12 -26.84 15.75
C PRO A 182 -7.35 -26.37 14.95
N GLU A 183 -8.11 -27.31 14.41
CA GLU A 183 -9.36 -27.00 13.71
C GLU A 183 -10.37 -26.41 14.69
N ARG A 184 -10.87 -25.20 14.38
CA ARG A 184 -12.02 -24.60 15.05
C ARG A 184 -13.19 -24.64 14.06
N PRO A 185 -14.19 -25.52 14.25
CA PRO A 185 -15.32 -25.61 13.34
C PRO A 185 -16.15 -24.34 13.37
N VAL A 186 -16.72 -23.96 12.21
CA VAL A 186 -17.68 -22.86 12.07
C VAL A 186 -18.89 -23.16 12.95
N LYS A 187 -19.42 -22.17 13.66
CA LYS A 187 -20.55 -22.35 14.58
C LYS A 187 -21.77 -21.54 14.16
N ASP A 188 -22.96 -22.06 14.47
CA ASP A 188 -24.22 -21.30 14.38
C ASP A 188 -24.30 -20.22 15.47
N LYS A 189 -25.40 -19.48 15.51
CA LYS A 189 -25.61 -18.37 16.47
C LYS A 189 -25.67 -18.88 17.91
N GLU A 190 -26.02 -20.15 18.09
CA GLU A 190 -26.13 -20.87 19.36
C GLU A 190 -24.80 -21.55 19.77
N GLY A 191 -23.76 -21.46 18.94
CA GLY A 191 -22.41 -21.95 19.25
C GLY A 191 -22.16 -23.43 18.93
N LYS A 192 -23.07 -24.09 18.23
CA LYS A 192 -22.95 -25.48 17.78
C LYS A 192 -22.22 -25.55 16.43
N PRO A 193 -21.30 -26.53 16.25
CA PRO A 193 -20.54 -26.65 15.02
C PRO A 193 -21.42 -27.01 13.81
N ILE A 194 -21.23 -26.25 12.73
CA ILE A 194 -21.86 -26.43 11.41
C ILE A 194 -20.91 -27.24 10.53
N THR A 195 -21.36 -28.41 10.11
CA THR A 195 -20.58 -29.33 9.27
C THR A 195 -20.94 -29.25 7.79
N GLU A 196 -22.10 -28.68 7.45
CA GLU A 196 -22.61 -28.60 6.08
C GLU A 196 -22.21 -27.29 5.38
N ILE A 197 -21.67 -27.39 4.16
CA ILE A 197 -21.14 -26.24 3.38
C ILE A 197 -22.23 -25.18 3.13
N GLN A 198 -23.45 -25.61 2.79
CA GLN A 198 -24.55 -24.70 2.52
C GLN A 198 -24.94 -23.87 3.76
N GLN A 199 -24.95 -24.52 4.92
CA GLN A 199 -25.23 -23.87 6.20
C GLN A 199 -24.10 -22.93 6.61
N GLN A 200 -22.84 -23.27 6.32
CA GLN A 200 -21.71 -22.36 6.53
C GLN A 200 -21.85 -21.11 5.65
N GLN A 201 -22.20 -21.27 4.37
CA GLN A 201 -22.43 -20.13 3.47
C GLN A 201 -23.58 -19.24 3.94
N ASN A 202 -24.70 -19.82 4.36
CA ASN A 202 -25.81 -19.06 4.92
C ASN A 202 -25.41 -18.32 6.20
N ARG A 203 -24.61 -18.96 7.07
CA ARG A 203 -24.05 -18.33 8.26
C ARG A 203 -23.16 -17.14 7.94
N TRP A 204 -22.39 -17.22 6.85
CA TRP A 204 -21.57 -16.13 6.33
C TRP A 204 -22.41 -14.97 5.79
N VAL A 205 -23.48 -15.25 5.05
CA VAL A 205 -24.40 -14.21 4.54
C VAL A 205 -25.05 -13.46 5.69
N GLU A 206 -25.63 -14.16 6.65
CA GLU A 206 -26.24 -13.54 7.85
C GLU A 206 -25.24 -12.69 8.63
N TYR A 207 -24.00 -13.18 8.78
CA TYR A 207 -22.96 -12.45 9.49
C TYR A 207 -22.65 -11.11 8.82
N PHE A 208 -22.47 -11.09 7.50
CA PHE A 208 -22.12 -9.87 6.77
C PHE A 208 -23.28 -8.89 6.64
N GLU A 209 -24.52 -9.39 6.55
CA GLU A 209 -25.71 -8.55 6.48
C GLU A 209 -25.89 -7.75 7.78
N GLU A 210 -25.74 -8.39 8.95
CA GLU A 210 -25.74 -7.72 10.26
C GLU A 210 -24.56 -6.74 10.42
N LEU A 211 -23.41 -7.05 9.80
CA LEU A 211 -22.17 -6.30 9.94
C LEU A 211 -22.18 -4.98 9.16
N LEU A 212 -22.78 -4.98 7.97
CA LEU A 212 -22.67 -3.89 6.99
C LEU A 212 -23.92 -2.99 6.94
N ASN A 213 -25.12 -3.51 7.26
CA ASN A 213 -26.38 -2.78 7.08
C ASN A 213 -26.97 -2.21 8.39
N ARG A 214 -26.17 -1.42 9.14
CA ARG A 214 -26.70 -0.70 10.32
C ARG A 214 -27.20 0.70 9.98
N SER A 215 -28.27 1.11 10.67
CA SER A 215 -28.85 2.45 10.60
C SER A 215 -27.88 3.52 11.09
N ALA A 216 -27.94 4.71 10.47
CA ALA A 216 -27.10 5.84 10.81
C ALA A 216 -27.26 6.28 12.28
N PRO A 217 -26.19 6.73 12.95
CA PRO A 217 -26.27 7.19 14.33
C PRO A 217 -27.10 8.46 14.44
N MET A 218 -27.80 8.59 15.58
CA MET A 218 -28.80 9.64 15.83
C MET A 218 -28.22 11.07 15.87
N ASN A 219 -26.92 11.21 16.11
CA ASN A 219 -26.23 12.50 16.20
C ASN A 219 -25.00 12.53 15.28
N PRO A 220 -25.06 13.24 14.13
CA PRO A 220 -23.89 13.46 13.29
C PRO A 220 -22.94 14.50 13.91
N PRO A 221 -21.60 14.32 13.79
CA PRO A 221 -20.63 15.29 14.29
C PRO A 221 -20.54 16.54 13.41
N ASP A 222 -20.46 17.72 14.03
CA ASP A 222 -20.33 19.03 13.39
C ASP A 222 -18.86 19.38 13.10
N ILE A 223 -18.53 19.67 11.84
CA ILE A 223 -17.15 19.95 11.37
C ILE A 223 -17.14 21.31 10.65
N LYS A 224 -16.37 22.27 11.17
CA LYS A 224 -16.23 23.61 10.57
C LYS A 224 -15.26 23.64 9.39
N ALA A 225 -15.60 24.40 8.35
CA ALA A 225 -14.81 24.56 7.13
C ALA A 225 -13.62 25.53 7.32
N ALA A 226 -12.52 25.32 6.59
CA ALA A 226 -11.38 26.23 6.54
C ALA A 226 -11.64 27.39 5.55
N HIS A 227 -11.12 28.59 5.84
CA HIS A 227 -11.54 29.86 5.20
C HIS A 227 -10.51 30.52 4.27
N THR A 228 -9.42 29.85 3.91
CA THR A 228 -8.35 30.49 3.13
C THR A 228 -7.86 29.62 1.98
N ASP A 229 -8.08 30.13 0.76
CA ASP A 229 -7.47 29.63 -0.47
C ASP A 229 -6.04 30.15 -0.58
N LEU A 230 -5.10 29.25 -0.91
CA LEU A 230 -3.70 29.62 -1.13
C LEU A 230 -3.53 30.28 -2.50
N PRO A 231 -2.63 31.26 -2.64
CA PRO A 231 -2.34 31.90 -3.91
C PRO A 231 -1.63 30.90 -4.84
N VAL A 232 -2.36 30.37 -5.82
CA VAL A 232 -1.82 29.54 -6.91
C VAL A 232 -1.47 30.46 -8.07
N ASP A 233 -0.24 30.35 -8.57
CA ASP A 233 0.14 30.99 -9.82
C ASP A 233 -0.50 30.22 -10.99
N VAL A 234 -1.36 30.91 -11.74
CA VAL A 234 -2.09 30.37 -12.89
C VAL A 234 -1.44 30.76 -14.22
N ASN A 235 -0.25 31.37 -14.18
CA ASN A 235 0.46 31.74 -15.39
C ASN A 235 1.00 30.52 -16.15
N PRO A 236 1.06 30.55 -17.49
CA PRO A 236 1.65 29.48 -18.28
C PRO A 236 3.12 29.22 -17.93
N PRO A 237 3.55 27.95 -17.90
CA PRO A 237 4.91 27.59 -17.54
C PRO A 237 5.94 28.14 -18.53
N THR A 238 7.07 28.58 -17.99
CA THR A 238 8.19 29.13 -18.76
C THR A 238 8.94 28.02 -19.52
N THR A 239 9.67 28.43 -20.57
CA THR A 239 10.49 27.51 -21.37
C THR A 239 11.53 26.77 -20.53
N GLU A 240 12.12 27.40 -19.52
CA GLU A 240 13.13 26.75 -18.67
C GLU A 240 12.52 25.74 -17.69
N GLU A 241 11.33 26.02 -17.15
CA GLU A 241 10.59 25.07 -16.32
C GLU A 241 10.24 23.79 -17.09
N ILE A 242 9.78 23.94 -18.34
CA ILE A 242 9.49 22.81 -19.23
C ILE A 242 10.77 22.02 -19.53
N ARG A 243 11.89 22.71 -19.81
CA ARG A 243 13.18 22.08 -20.07
C ARG A 243 13.67 21.27 -18.86
N MET A 244 13.58 21.86 -17.69
CA MET A 244 13.95 21.23 -16.41
C MET A 244 13.08 20.01 -16.13
N ALA A 245 11.77 20.13 -16.34
CA ALA A 245 10.83 19.01 -16.18
C ALA A 245 11.17 17.84 -17.09
N ILE A 246 11.41 18.08 -18.39
CA ILE A 246 11.82 17.02 -19.35
C ILE A 246 13.10 16.33 -18.90
N ARG A 247 14.12 17.08 -18.44
CA ARG A 247 15.37 16.50 -17.94
C ARG A 247 15.18 15.61 -16.73
N GLN A 248 14.29 15.99 -15.82
CA GLN A 248 14.03 15.29 -14.55
C GLN A 248 13.13 14.05 -14.71
N THR A 249 12.46 13.86 -15.85
CA THR A 249 11.68 12.65 -16.11
C THR A 249 12.58 11.40 -16.02
N LYS A 250 12.10 10.30 -15.42
CA LYS A 250 12.89 9.04 -15.30
C LYS A 250 12.73 8.20 -16.58
N SER A 251 13.84 7.74 -17.14
CA SER A 251 13.90 6.83 -18.30
C SER A 251 13.61 5.37 -17.87
N ALA A 252 13.34 4.49 -18.84
CA ALA A 252 13.03 3.07 -18.69
C ALA A 252 11.76 2.76 -17.87
N LYS A 253 10.80 3.69 -17.86
CA LYS A 253 9.46 3.47 -17.31
C LYS A 253 8.48 3.09 -18.43
N ALA A 254 7.42 2.37 -18.06
CA ALA A 254 6.31 2.11 -18.97
C ALA A 254 5.74 3.44 -19.49
N ALA A 255 5.52 3.52 -20.81
CA ALA A 255 4.91 4.69 -21.42
C ALA A 255 3.47 4.87 -20.87
N GLY A 256 3.01 6.13 -20.82
CA GLY A 256 1.65 6.43 -20.42
C GLY A 256 0.63 5.90 -21.43
N PRO A 257 -0.69 6.15 -21.22
CA PRO A 257 -1.73 5.77 -22.17
C PRO A 257 -1.55 6.35 -23.58
N ASP A 258 -0.75 7.41 -23.71
CA ASP A 258 -0.34 8.05 -24.96
C ASP A 258 0.74 7.28 -25.73
N ASN A 259 1.31 6.22 -25.13
CA ASN A 259 2.45 5.45 -25.64
C ASN A 259 3.69 6.31 -25.95
N ILE A 260 3.85 7.46 -25.29
CA ILE A 260 5.03 8.32 -25.46
C ILE A 260 6.03 8.01 -24.34
N PRO A 261 7.16 7.34 -24.64
CA PRO A 261 8.17 7.06 -23.64
C PRO A 261 8.98 8.33 -23.30
N ALA A 262 9.52 8.40 -22.07
CA ALA A 262 10.31 9.54 -21.62
C ALA A 262 11.56 9.77 -22.50
N GLU A 263 12.09 8.71 -23.11
CA GLU A 263 13.18 8.71 -24.09
C GLU A 263 12.84 9.53 -25.33
N ALA A 264 11.58 9.47 -25.80
CA ALA A 264 11.14 10.24 -26.95
C ALA A 264 11.19 11.75 -26.65
N LEU A 265 10.72 12.15 -25.46
CA LEU A 265 10.76 13.55 -25.01
C LEU A 265 12.18 14.07 -24.75
N LYS A 266 13.11 13.16 -24.43
CA LYS A 266 14.52 13.48 -24.20
C LYS A 266 15.41 13.40 -25.45
N SER A 267 14.92 12.80 -26.53
CA SER A 267 15.70 12.59 -27.76
C SER A 267 16.20 13.91 -28.37
N ASP A 268 15.34 14.93 -28.40
CA ASP A 268 15.69 16.32 -28.67
C ASP A 268 14.97 17.25 -27.68
N ILE A 269 15.67 17.56 -26.59
CA ILE A 269 15.13 18.40 -25.51
C ILE A 269 14.78 19.79 -26.03
N LYS A 270 15.59 20.37 -26.93
CA LYS A 270 15.37 21.75 -27.38
C LYS A 270 14.12 21.86 -28.25
N VAL A 271 13.93 20.92 -29.17
CA VAL A 271 12.73 20.85 -30.02
C VAL A 271 11.49 20.55 -29.17
N THR A 272 11.57 19.55 -28.29
CA THR A 272 10.45 19.14 -27.44
C THR A 272 10.01 20.25 -26.48
N THR A 273 10.96 20.96 -25.85
CA THR A 273 10.66 22.11 -25.00
C THR A 273 9.93 23.23 -25.76
N ASN A 274 10.37 23.54 -26.99
CA ASN A 274 9.74 24.59 -27.80
C ASN A 274 8.31 24.20 -28.21
N MET A 275 8.09 22.93 -28.60
CA MET A 275 6.76 22.42 -28.95
C MET A 275 5.80 22.48 -27.76
N LEU A 276 6.23 22.00 -26.59
CA LEU A 276 5.43 22.00 -25.37
C LEU A 276 5.13 23.41 -24.86
N HIS A 277 6.10 24.33 -24.92
CA HIS A 277 5.89 25.73 -24.53
C HIS A 277 4.85 26.42 -25.44
N LEU A 278 4.84 26.10 -26.74
CA LEU A 278 3.84 26.63 -27.67
C LEU A 278 2.44 26.06 -27.40
N LEU A 279 2.36 24.79 -26.97
CA LEU A 279 1.11 24.14 -26.61
C LEU A 279 0.54 24.70 -25.29
N PHE A 280 1.36 24.82 -24.24
CA PHE A 280 0.91 25.34 -22.94
C PHE A 280 0.50 26.82 -22.97
N ARG A 281 0.88 27.58 -24.01
CA ARG A 281 0.37 28.95 -24.23
C ARG A 281 -1.01 29.01 -24.89
N LYS A 282 -1.52 27.90 -25.44
CA LYS A 282 -2.81 27.82 -26.12
C LYS A 282 -3.94 27.30 -25.23
N ILE A 283 -3.61 26.83 -24.03
CA ILE A 283 -4.51 26.26 -23.03
C ILE A 283 -4.65 27.29 -21.91
#